data_AF-A0A559SLS4-F1
#
_entry.id   AF-A0A559SLS4-F1
#
_cell.length_a   1.000
_cell.length_b   1.000
_cell.length_c   1.000
_cell.angle_alpha   90.00
_cell.angle_beta   90.00
_cell.angle_gamma   90.00
#
_symmetry.space_group_name_H-M   'P 1'
#
loop_
_entity.id
_entity.type
_entity.pdbx_description
1 polymer ?
#
loop_
_entity_poly.entity_id
_entity_poly.type
_entity_poly.pdbx_seq_one_letter_code
_entity_poly.pdbx_strand_id
1 'polypeptide(L)' 'MEPVQKQFSSFAITDEDIERAKNPCIRLDDQEVFDFFQASGKGYQTRINAVLCHYVQQQKALNDRLPK' A
#
# COMPACT_ATOMS: atom_id res chain seq x y z
N MET A 1 -4.10 34.78 18.35
CA MET A 1 -3.61 33.93 17.25
C MET A 1 -3.87 32.51 17.68
N GLU A 2 -4.94 31.90 17.18
CA GLU A 2 -5.22 30.48 17.45
C GLU A 2 -4.22 29.62 16.67
N PRO A 3 -3.64 28.55 17.27
CA PRO A 3 -2.72 27.69 16.55
C PRO A 3 -3.47 26.87 15.50
N VAL A 4 -2.99 26.89 14.25
CA VAL A 4 -3.49 26.00 13.19
C VAL A 4 -3.17 24.57 13.57
N GLN A 5 -4.14 23.84 14.12
CA GLN A 5 -4.04 22.39 14.25
C GLN A 5 -3.80 21.81 12.85
N LYS A 6 -2.62 21.25 12.63
CA LYS A 6 -2.33 20.42 11.47
C LYS A 6 -3.36 19.30 11.46
N GLN A 7 -4.31 19.41 10.54
CA GLN A 7 -5.32 18.42 10.28
C GLN A 7 -4.62 17.17 9.75
N PHE A 8 -4.26 16.27 10.67
CA PHE A 8 -4.07 14.86 10.36
C PHE A 8 -5.46 14.35 9.99
N SER A 9 -5.91 14.64 8.77
CA SER A 9 -7.15 14.11 8.27
C SER A 9 -7.00 12.60 8.27
N SER A 10 -7.77 11.96 9.14
CA SER A 10 -8.20 10.58 9.10
C SER A 10 -8.38 10.11 7.64
N PHE A 11 -7.31 9.59 7.04
CA PHE A 11 -7.33 8.95 5.72
C PHE A 11 -7.54 7.44 5.91
N ALA A 12 -8.53 7.06 6.70
CA ALA A 12 -9.11 5.74 6.55
C ALA A 12 -9.87 5.78 5.23
N ILE A 13 -9.32 5.14 4.19
CA ILE A 13 -10.00 4.92 2.91
C ILE A 13 -11.31 4.22 3.25
N THR A 14 -12.44 4.82 2.86
CA THR A 14 -13.76 4.22 3.12
C THR A 14 -14.03 3.14 2.08
N ASP A 15 -14.89 2.16 2.40
CA ASP A 15 -15.24 1.09 1.44
C ASP A 15 -15.83 1.67 0.14
N GLU A 16 -16.52 2.81 0.20
CA GLU A 16 -17.01 3.56 -0.98
C GLU A 16 -15.87 4.12 -1.85
N ASP A 17 -14.77 4.56 -1.25
CA ASP A 17 -13.59 5.03 -1.99
C ASP A 17 -12.89 3.87 -2.71
N ILE A 18 -12.91 2.66 -2.12
CA ILE A 18 -12.38 1.43 -2.72
C ILE A 18 -13.22 1.05 -3.95
N GLU A 19 -14.54 1.13 -3.87
CA GLU A 19 -15.44 0.82 -5.00
C GLU A 19 -15.29 1.81 -6.17
N ARG A 20 -15.05 3.10 -5.90
CA ARG A 20 -14.80 4.11 -6.95
C ARG A 20 -13.41 4.03 -7.55
N ALA A 21 -12.43 3.52 -6.81
CA ALA A 21 -11.08 3.38 -7.31
C ALA A 21 -11.01 2.20 -8.29
N LYS A 22 -10.74 2.49 -9.57
CA LYS A 22 -10.37 1.47 -10.58
C LYS A 22 -9.06 0.72 -10.24
N ASN A 23 -8.39 1.11 -9.17
CA ASN A 23 -7.16 0.52 -8.70
C ASN A 23 -7.42 -0.26 -7.41
N PRO A 24 -6.88 -1.49 -7.28
CA PRO A 24 -7.07 -2.30 -6.09
C PRO A 24 -6.53 -1.57 -4.85
N CYS A 25 -7.38 -1.42 -3.84
CA CYS A 25 -6.98 -0.93 -2.53
C CYS A 25 -6.47 -2.09 -1.69
N ILE A 26 -5.27 -1.95 -1.14
CA ILE A 26 -4.64 -2.95 -0.28
C ILE A 26 -4.56 -2.35 1.11
N ARG A 27 -5.12 -3.06 2.10
CA ARG A 27 -4.98 -2.68 3.51
C ARG A 27 -3.63 -3.19 4.01
N LEU A 28 -2.87 -2.31 4.65
CA LEU A 28 -1.64 -2.64 5.35
C LEU A 28 -1.95 -2.60 6.84
N ASP A 29 -1.92 -3.77 7.48
CA ASP A 29 -2.24 -3.88 8.92
C ASP A 29 -1.05 -3.45 9.81
N ASP A 30 0.17 -3.48 9.27
CA ASP A 30 1.39 -3.06 9.95
C ASP A 30 1.71 -1.59 9.65
N GLN A 31 1.69 -0.77 10.71
CA GLN A 31 1.96 0.66 10.65
C GLN A 31 3.43 0.95 10.31
N GLU A 32 4.37 0.12 10.74
CA GLU A 32 5.80 0.33 10.50
C GLU A 32 6.13 0.21 9.00
N VAL A 33 5.49 -0.75 8.33
CA VAL A 33 5.61 -0.94 6.88
C VAL A 33 5.07 0.28 6.14
N PHE A 34 3.89 0.77 6.53
CA PHE A 34 3.31 1.96 5.92
C PHE A 34 4.22 3.19 6.10
N ASP A 35 4.71 3.42 7.31
CA ASP A 35 5.56 4.55 7.65
C ASP A 35 6.89 4.51 6.87
N PHE A 36 7.49 3.33 6.70
CA PHE A 36 8.70 3.14 5.89
C PHE A 36 8.49 3.58 4.44
N PHE A 37 7.41 3.12 3.80
CA PHE A 37 7.12 3.47 2.41
C PHE A 37 6.71 4.94 2.28
N GLN A 38 5.94 5.46 3.24
CA GLN A 38 5.49 6.85 3.27
C GLN A 38 6.66 7.82 3.47
N ALA A 39 7.63 7.49 4.33
CA ALA A 39 8.83 8.30 4.56
C ALA A 39 9.65 8.52 3.29
N SER A 40 9.57 7.60 2.33
CA SER A 40 10.19 7.72 1.01
C SER A 40 9.51 8.74 0.08
N GLY A 41 8.45 9.42 0.54
CA GLY A 41 7.79 10.52 -0.17
C GLY A 41 6.83 10.09 -1.27
N LYS A 42 6.51 11.02 -2.19
CA LYS A 42 5.53 10.79 -3.28
C LYS A 42 5.88 9.53 -4.08
N GLY A 43 4.85 8.77 -4.45
CA GLY A 43 4.99 7.50 -5.20
C GLY A 43 5.21 6.25 -4.33
N TYR A 44 4.98 6.33 -3.01
CA TYR A 44 5.09 5.17 -2.12
C TYR A 44 4.18 4.02 -2.54
N GLN A 45 2.96 4.30 -3.01
CA GLN A 45 2.06 3.29 -3.58
C GLN A 45 2.69 2.59 -4.81
N THR A 46 3.33 3.33 -5.71
CA THR A 46 4.00 2.73 -6.88
C THR A 46 5.12 1.80 -6.45
N ARG A 47 5.89 2.17 -5.42
CA ARG A 47 6.95 1.32 -4.86
C ARG A 47 6.40 0.07 -4.20
N ILE A 48 5.33 0.20 -3.41
CA ILE A 48 4.63 -0.95 -2.80
C ILE A 48 4.14 -1.89 -3.91
N ASN A 49 3.50 -1.36 -4.94
CA ASN A 49 3.01 -2.17 -6.07
C ASN A 49 4.15 -2.90 -6.79
N ALA A 50 5.31 -2.26 -6.96
CA ALA A 50 6.47 -2.91 -7.57
C ALA A 50 7.00 -4.08 -6.73
N VAL A 51 7.08 -3.92 -5.40
CA VAL A 51 7.51 -4.98 -4.47
C VAL A 51 6.53 -6.16 -4.51
N LEU A 52 5.23 -5.88 -4.43
CA LEU A 52 4.19 -6.92 -4.50
C LEU A 52 4.21 -7.67 -5.83
N CYS A 53 4.35 -6.95 -6.95
CA CYS A 53 4.49 -7.56 -8.28
C CYS A 53 5.70 -8.50 -8.34
N HIS A 54 6.85 -8.05 -7.84
CA HIS A 54 8.07 -8.87 -7.83
C HIS A 54 7.90 -10.13 -6.96
N TYR A 55 7.33 -9.97 -5.75
CA TYR A 55 7.06 -11.09 -4.85
C TYR A 55 6.15 -12.15 -5.51
N VAL A 56 5.05 -11.72 -6.14
CA VAL A 56 4.13 -12.64 -6.84
C VAL A 56 4.81 -13.36 -7.99
N GLN A 57 5.63 -12.66 -8.80
CA GLN A 57 6.38 -13.29 -9.89
C GLN A 57 7.33 -14.36 -9.37
N GLN A 58 8.07 -14.05 -8.30
CA GLN A 58 9.00 -14.98 -7.69
C GLN A 58 8.28 -16.18 -7.08
N GLN A 59 7.16 -15.96 -6.38
CA GLN A 59 6.37 -17.03 -5.78
C GLN A 59 5.78 -17.97 -6.83
N LYS A 60 5.29 -17.43 -7.95
CA LYS A 60 4.79 -18.23 -9.08
C LYS A 60 5.92 -19.06 -9.70
N ALA A 61 7.08 -18.45 -9.94
CA ALA A 61 8.24 -19.17 -10.47
C ALA A 61 8.72 -20.30 -9.54
N LEU A 62 8.62 -20.12 -8.22
CA LEU A 62 8.91 -21.18 -7.24
C LEU A 62 7.86 -22.30 -7.28
N ASN A 63 6.59 -21.94 -7.36
CA ASN A 63 5.49 -22.91 -7.40
C ASN A 63 5.47 -23.72 -8.70
N ASP A 64 5.84 -23.11 -9.83
CA ASP A 64 5.97 -23.80 -11.12
C ASP A 64 7.19 -24.73 -11.17
N ARG A 65 8.19 -24.49 -10.31
CA ARG A 65 9.41 -25.31 -10.20
C ARG A 65 9.27 -26.49 -9.23
N LEU A 66 8.26 -26.49 -8.38
CA LEU A 66 7.97 -27.60 -7.47
C LEU A 66 6.79 -28.40 -8.02
N PRO A 67 6.99 -29.66 -8.49
CA PRO A 67 5.86 -30.49 -8.86
C PRO A 67 4.98 -30.74 -7.63
N LYS A 68 3.67 -30.56 -7.80
CA LYS A 68 2.66 -30.93 -6.80
C LYS A 68 2.51 -32.43 -6.67
#